data_AF-A0A924Y4I9-F1
#
_entry.id   AF-A0A924Y4I9-F1
#
_cell.length_a   1.000
_cell.length_b   1.000
_cell.length_c   1.000
_cell.angle_alpha   90.00
_cell.angle_beta   90.00
_cell.angle_gamma   90.00
#
_symmetry.space_group_name_H-M   'P 1'
#
loop_
_entity.id
_entity.type
_entity.pdbx_description
1 polymer ?
#
loop_
_entity_poly.entity_id
_entity_poly.type
_entity_poly.pdbx_seq_one_letter_code
_entity_poly.pdbx_strand_id
1 'polypeptide(L)'
;MKKTIILTGARAPVAVDLARSFCTAGYETHLADSVTPWAARCLRPRVPIYRLASPRHTFPEFRRDLVKLVEQLDPTWIIPTCEEVFWLSEAAARDGYSDRVFAPSLPLLRRLHSKFDFAELARSGGVLVPDTWVVSSPEELTEVPLSASEMVLKPEFSRFSTETIIRPNSGEIRRVVPSEARRWVAQRFIEGIEVCSWAAVRDGTVVAFTAYRPIWRHGRAAIAFAAVHLHSVAEVSRRIAAVTDMTGHLSLDLIVTPEGSAIPIECNPRATSGVHLMDADPTMAAAIVGEGIAPIPPEGRLRYLGPAMIFLGIPSPFVPAQMRAFLRDLRRGGDVIGRSGDRLPVLGALADAVRFAAMGLVDRRSMAGQTTEDIEWNGEKIG
;
A
#
# COMPACT_ATOMS: atom_id res chain seq x y z
N MET A 1 -4.14 -13.03 -29.53
CA MET A 1 -4.76 -13.60 -28.31
C MET A 1 -4.81 -12.51 -27.25
N LYS A 2 -5.83 -12.51 -26.38
CA LYS A 2 -5.97 -11.53 -25.30
C LYS A 2 -4.85 -11.78 -24.29
N LYS A 3 -4.11 -10.74 -23.85
CA LYS A 3 -3.06 -10.89 -22.82
C LYS A 3 -3.73 -11.17 -21.47
N THR A 4 -3.22 -12.17 -20.75
CA THR A 4 -3.76 -12.61 -19.44
C THR A 4 -3.05 -11.90 -18.30
N ILE A 5 -3.83 -11.38 -17.34
CA ILE A 5 -3.36 -10.66 -16.16
C ILE A 5 -3.94 -11.31 -14.91
N ILE A 6 -3.09 -11.62 -13.94
CA ILE A 6 -3.50 -12.09 -12.61
C ILE A 6 -3.26 -10.97 -11.61
N LEU A 7 -4.27 -10.59 -10.83
CA LEU A 7 -4.12 -9.68 -9.69
C LEU A 7 -4.17 -10.50 -8.39
N THR A 8 -3.12 -10.46 -7.58
CA THR A 8 -3.11 -11.11 -6.26
C THR A 8 -3.52 -10.12 -5.16
N GLY A 9 -3.84 -10.61 -3.97
CA GLY A 9 -4.33 -9.77 -2.87
C GLY A 9 -5.74 -9.24 -3.15
N ALA A 10 -6.56 -10.02 -3.87
CA ALA A 10 -7.89 -9.61 -4.34
C ALA A 10 -8.88 -9.18 -3.24
N ARG A 11 -8.57 -9.43 -1.96
CA ARG A 11 -9.27 -8.86 -0.80
C ARG A 11 -9.18 -7.33 -0.72
N ALA A 12 -8.14 -6.73 -1.29
CA ALA A 12 -7.90 -5.30 -1.23
C ALA A 12 -8.83 -4.54 -2.19
N PRO A 13 -9.45 -3.41 -1.77
CA PRO A 13 -10.23 -2.56 -2.66
C PRO A 13 -9.45 -2.11 -3.91
N VAL A 14 -8.13 -1.98 -3.79
CA VAL A 14 -7.24 -1.62 -4.91
C VAL A 14 -7.26 -2.69 -6.01
N ALA A 15 -7.34 -3.98 -5.66
CA ALA A 15 -7.45 -5.06 -6.64
C ALA A 15 -8.77 -4.98 -7.43
N VAL A 16 -9.86 -4.57 -6.79
CA VAL A 16 -11.17 -4.36 -7.44
C VAL A 16 -11.08 -3.24 -8.48
N ASP A 17 -10.41 -2.14 -8.15
CA ASP A 17 -10.21 -1.02 -9.09
C ASP A 17 -9.26 -1.37 -10.24
N LEU A 18 -8.16 -2.07 -9.96
CA LEU A 18 -7.27 -2.59 -11.01
C LEU A 18 -8.00 -3.57 -11.92
N ALA A 19 -8.84 -4.46 -11.37
CA ALA A 19 -9.61 -5.41 -12.16
C ALA A 19 -10.52 -4.70 -13.17
N ARG A 20 -11.21 -3.64 -12.74
CA ARG A 20 -12.02 -2.80 -13.63
C ARG A 20 -11.18 -2.14 -14.72
N SER A 21 -10.02 -1.59 -14.38
CA SER A 21 -9.10 -0.96 -15.33
C SER A 21 -8.64 -1.96 -16.39
N PHE A 22 -8.16 -3.15 -15.98
CA PHE A 22 -7.71 -4.21 -16.89
C PHE A 22 -8.84 -4.79 -17.76
N CYS A 23 -10.02 -5.03 -17.18
CA CYS A 23 -11.19 -5.49 -17.95
C CYS A 23 -11.61 -4.46 -19.00
N THR A 24 -11.66 -3.17 -18.63
CA THR A 24 -12.01 -2.07 -19.54
C THR A 24 -10.98 -1.89 -20.65
N ALA A 25 -9.69 -2.05 -20.32
CA ALA A 25 -8.60 -2.01 -21.30
C ALA A 25 -8.54 -3.25 -22.21
N GLY A 26 -9.43 -4.24 -22.00
CA GLY A 26 -9.52 -5.41 -22.87
C GLY A 26 -8.48 -6.48 -22.58
N TYR A 27 -8.01 -6.62 -21.34
CA TYR A 27 -7.20 -7.76 -20.88
C TYR A 27 -8.06 -8.91 -20.36
N GLU A 28 -7.54 -10.14 -20.40
CA GLU A 28 -8.15 -11.26 -19.70
C GLU A 28 -7.72 -11.22 -18.24
N THR A 29 -8.61 -10.74 -17.38
CA THR A 29 -8.27 -10.48 -15.98
C THR A 29 -8.72 -11.64 -15.10
N HIS A 30 -7.85 -12.05 -14.19
CA HIS A 30 -8.09 -13.07 -13.17
C HIS A 30 -7.65 -12.52 -11.81
N LEU A 31 -8.31 -12.98 -10.75
CA LEU A 31 -8.01 -12.58 -9.38
C LEU A 31 -7.55 -13.77 -8.55
N ALA A 32 -6.65 -13.57 -7.59
CA ALA A 32 -6.25 -14.62 -6.67
C ALA A 32 -6.06 -14.08 -5.24
N ASP A 33 -6.45 -14.88 -4.25
CA ASP A 33 -6.26 -14.55 -2.83
C ASP A 33 -6.29 -15.82 -1.97
N SER A 34 -5.72 -15.75 -0.77
CA SER A 34 -5.77 -16.78 0.26
C SER A 34 -7.02 -16.71 1.16
N VAL A 35 -7.87 -15.70 1.00
CA VAL A 35 -9.24 -15.65 1.56
C VAL A 35 -10.29 -15.56 0.44
N THR A 36 -11.57 -15.54 0.82
CA THR A 36 -12.66 -15.29 -0.13
C THR A 36 -12.87 -13.78 -0.19
N PRO A 37 -12.55 -13.09 -1.31
CA PRO A 37 -12.72 -11.65 -1.41
C PRO A 37 -14.14 -11.32 -1.88
N TRP A 38 -15.06 -11.07 -0.95
CA TRP A 38 -16.47 -10.89 -1.30
C TRP A 38 -16.72 -9.64 -2.14
N ALA A 39 -16.02 -8.53 -1.89
CA ALA A 39 -16.09 -7.34 -2.74
C ALA A 39 -15.77 -7.66 -4.20
N ALA A 40 -14.67 -8.38 -4.44
CA ALA A 40 -14.26 -8.81 -5.77
C ALA A 40 -15.22 -9.84 -6.40
N ARG A 41 -15.76 -10.79 -5.62
CA ARG A 41 -16.74 -11.79 -6.10
C ARG A 41 -18.01 -11.14 -6.65
N CYS A 42 -18.34 -9.95 -6.18
CA CYS A 42 -19.51 -9.20 -6.56
C CYS A 42 -19.27 -8.25 -7.75
N LEU A 43 -18.07 -8.20 -8.32
CA LEU A 43 -17.74 -7.40 -9.51
C LEU A 43 -18.65 -7.70 -10.70
N ARG A 44 -18.95 -6.65 -11.47
CA ARG A 44 -19.59 -6.72 -12.78
C ARG A 44 -18.75 -5.99 -13.85
N PRO A 45 -18.38 -6.66 -14.97
CA PRO A 45 -18.59 -8.08 -15.26
C PRO A 45 -17.85 -8.98 -14.25
N ARG A 46 -18.29 -10.24 -14.14
CA ARG A 46 -17.70 -11.20 -13.20
C ARG A 46 -16.29 -11.55 -13.65
N VAL A 47 -15.35 -11.49 -12.71
CA VAL A 47 -13.95 -11.87 -12.91
C VAL A 47 -13.70 -13.23 -12.25
N PRO A 48 -13.00 -14.19 -12.90
CA PRO A 48 -12.61 -15.43 -12.26
C PRO A 48 -11.72 -15.18 -11.04
N ILE A 49 -11.94 -15.95 -9.96
CA ILE A 49 -11.20 -15.81 -8.71
C ILE A 49 -10.67 -17.18 -8.27
N TYR A 50 -9.37 -17.25 -8.01
CA TYR A 50 -8.66 -18.44 -7.60
C TYR A 50 -8.30 -18.35 -6.12
N ARG A 51 -8.43 -19.49 -5.43
CA ARG A 51 -8.04 -19.61 -4.02
C ARG A 51 -6.60 -20.10 -3.95
N LEU A 52 -5.77 -19.39 -3.21
CA LEU A 52 -4.41 -19.79 -2.88
C LEU A 52 -4.33 -20.26 -1.42
N ALA A 53 -3.32 -21.04 -1.07
CA ALA A 53 -2.93 -21.25 0.32
C ALA A 53 -2.42 -19.94 0.96
N SER A 54 -2.36 -19.88 2.30
CA SER A 54 -1.76 -18.72 2.98
C SER A 54 -0.25 -18.71 2.72
N PRO A 55 0.30 -17.62 2.16
CA PRO A 55 1.75 -17.52 1.98
C PRO A 55 2.51 -17.47 3.30
N ARG A 56 1.92 -16.87 4.35
CA ARG A 56 2.56 -16.77 5.67
C ARG A 56 2.59 -18.09 6.43
N HIS A 57 1.48 -18.82 6.42
CA HIS A 57 1.31 -20.02 7.26
C HIS A 57 1.70 -21.31 6.54
N THR A 58 1.53 -21.37 5.22
CA THR A 58 1.76 -22.58 4.39
C THR A 58 2.41 -22.19 3.06
N PHE A 59 3.63 -21.63 3.14
CA PHE A 59 4.38 -21.14 1.98
C PHE A 59 4.62 -22.21 0.89
N PRO A 60 4.98 -23.47 1.21
CA PRO A 60 5.14 -24.51 0.18
C PRO A 60 3.87 -24.76 -0.64
N GLU A 61 2.71 -24.77 0.02
CA GLU A 61 1.41 -24.92 -0.63
C GLU A 61 1.08 -23.69 -1.48
N PHE A 62 1.37 -22.48 -0.99
CA PHE A 62 1.17 -21.24 -1.73
C PHE A 62 1.97 -21.24 -3.04
N ARG A 63 3.24 -21.66 -2.99
CA ARG A 63 4.09 -21.84 -4.18
C ARG A 63 3.48 -22.82 -5.17
N ARG A 64 3.06 -23.99 -4.69
CA ARG A 64 2.44 -25.02 -5.53
C ARG A 64 1.17 -24.51 -6.21
N ASP A 65 0.33 -23.76 -5.49
CA ASP A 65 -0.90 -23.20 -6.03
C ASP A 65 -0.61 -22.13 -7.09
N LEU A 66 0.42 -21.28 -6.89
CA LEU A 66 0.88 -20.32 -7.89
C LEU A 66 1.43 -20.99 -9.15
N VAL A 67 2.28 -22.01 -9.01
CA VAL A 67 2.83 -22.75 -10.17
C VAL A 67 1.70 -23.33 -11.02
N LYS A 68 0.73 -24.00 -10.39
CA LYS A 68 -0.45 -24.52 -11.09
C LYS A 68 -1.22 -23.43 -11.82
N LEU A 69 -1.39 -22.26 -11.19
CA LEU A 69 -2.12 -21.14 -11.77
C LEU A 69 -1.37 -20.52 -12.96
N VAL A 70 -0.05 -20.39 -12.86
CA VAL A 70 0.83 -19.91 -13.94
C VAL A 70 0.82 -20.88 -15.12
N GLU A 71 0.95 -22.18 -14.87
CA GLU A 71 0.86 -23.22 -15.91
C GLU A 71 -0.51 -23.25 -16.58
N GLN A 72 -1.59 -23.05 -15.82
CA GLN A 72 -2.95 -23.09 -16.33
C GLN A 72 -3.29 -21.87 -17.20
N LEU A 73 -2.85 -20.67 -16.79
CA LEU A 73 -3.32 -19.41 -17.38
C LEU A 73 -2.30 -18.72 -18.29
N ASP A 74 -1.03 -19.14 -18.26
CA ASP A 74 0.09 -18.52 -18.96
C ASP A 74 0.05 -16.98 -18.88
N PRO A 75 0.06 -16.39 -17.66
CA PRO A 75 -0.14 -14.97 -17.48
C PRO A 75 1.01 -14.17 -18.09
N THR A 76 0.66 -13.05 -18.73
CA THR A 76 1.64 -12.03 -19.13
C THR A 76 2.20 -11.31 -17.91
N TRP A 77 1.34 -10.97 -16.94
CA TRP A 77 1.74 -10.36 -15.68
C TRP A 77 0.93 -10.88 -14.50
N ILE A 78 1.61 -11.03 -13.37
CA ILE A 78 1.04 -11.20 -12.04
C ILE A 78 1.31 -9.91 -11.26
N ILE A 79 0.27 -9.22 -10.84
CA ILE A 79 0.35 -7.89 -10.20
C ILE A 79 -0.13 -8.01 -8.75
N PRO A 80 0.79 -7.91 -7.77
CA PRO A 80 0.42 -7.95 -6.37
C PRO A 80 -0.15 -6.61 -5.90
N THR A 81 -1.17 -6.66 -5.04
CA THR A 81 -1.89 -5.45 -4.61
C THR A 81 -1.77 -5.18 -3.12
N CYS A 82 -1.28 -6.12 -2.32
CA CYS A 82 -1.17 -5.99 -0.88
C CYS A 82 0.18 -6.53 -0.35
N GLU A 83 0.20 -6.99 0.90
CA GLU A 83 1.40 -7.47 1.60
C GLU A 83 1.94 -8.80 1.06
N GLU A 84 1.17 -9.53 0.24
CA GLU A 84 1.60 -10.81 -0.33
C GLU A 84 2.79 -10.68 -1.28
N VAL A 85 3.13 -9.46 -1.71
CA VAL A 85 4.21 -9.17 -2.67
C VAL A 85 5.56 -9.78 -2.27
N PHE A 86 5.91 -9.79 -0.98
CA PHE A 86 7.17 -10.36 -0.49
C PHE A 86 7.22 -11.87 -0.73
N TRP A 87 6.13 -12.56 -0.41
CA TRP A 87 5.99 -14.00 -0.59
C TRP A 87 5.90 -14.38 -2.08
N LEU A 88 5.18 -13.58 -2.86
CA LEU A 88 5.06 -13.77 -4.31
C LEU A 88 6.41 -13.62 -5.00
N SER A 89 7.20 -12.60 -4.65
CA SER A 89 8.53 -12.37 -5.21
C SER A 89 9.47 -13.55 -4.89
N GLU A 90 9.43 -14.07 -3.67
CA GLU A 90 10.22 -15.26 -3.31
C GLU A 90 9.77 -16.51 -4.06
N ALA A 91 8.46 -16.76 -4.16
CA ALA A 91 7.90 -17.88 -4.90
C ALA A 91 8.35 -17.84 -6.37
N ALA A 92 8.21 -16.67 -7.01
CA ALA A 92 8.59 -16.46 -8.39
C ALA A 92 10.09 -16.64 -8.65
N ALA A 93 10.93 -16.28 -7.69
CA ALA A 93 12.38 -16.51 -7.77
C ALA A 93 12.72 -18.00 -7.70
N ARG A 94 12.09 -18.76 -6.80
CA ARG A 94 12.36 -20.20 -6.63
C ARG A 94 11.84 -21.05 -7.78
N ASP A 95 10.74 -20.63 -8.40
CA ASP A 95 10.01 -21.41 -9.40
C ASP A 95 10.18 -20.88 -10.83
N GLY A 96 11.02 -19.85 -11.04
CA GLY A 96 11.49 -19.44 -12.37
C GLY A 96 10.49 -18.63 -13.21
N TYR A 97 9.64 -17.82 -12.57
CA TYR A 97 8.67 -16.94 -13.26
C TYR A 97 8.75 -15.47 -12.79
N SER A 98 9.90 -15.04 -12.28
CA SER A 98 10.12 -13.67 -11.78
C SER A 98 9.89 -12.59 -12.84
N ASP A 99 10.17 -12.89 -14.10
CA ASP A 99 9.95 -12.02 -15.26
C ASP A 99 8.47 -11.70 -15.53
N ARG A 100 7.56 -12.47 -14.92
CA ARG A 100 6.11 -12.29 -15.03
C ARG A 100 5.51 -11.57 -13.83
N VAL A 101 6.29 -11.19 -12.82
CA VAL A 101 5.77 -10.55 -11.60
C VAL A 101 6.03 -9.04 -11.64
N PHE A 102 4.97 -8.24 -11.49
CA PHE A 102 5.07 -6.78 -11.40
C PHE A 102 5.52 -6.34 -10.00
N ALA A 103 6.70 -6.78 -9.61
CA ALA A 103 7.36 -6.45 -8.35
C ALA A 103 8.87 -6.65 -8.47
N PRO A 104 9.69 -5.91 -7.69
CA PRO A 104 11.11 -6.17 -7.65
C PRO A 104 11.43 -7.48 -6.93
N SER A 105 12.71 -7.87 -6.99
CA SER A 105 13.23 -9.01 -6.24
C SER A 105 13.02 -8.85 -4.73
N LEU A 106 12.90 -9.95 -4.00
CA LEU A 106 12.73 -9.93 -2.55
C LEU A 106 13.82 -9.11 -1.83
N PRO A 107 15.13 -9.20 -2.17
CA PRO A 107 16.14 -8.35 -1.54
C PRO A 107 15.86 -6.85 -1.69
N LEU A 108 15.39 -6.41 -2.87
CA LEU A 108 15.06 -5.01 -3.10
C LEU A 108 13.75 -4.61 -2.38
N LEU A 109 12.72 -5.48 -2.37
CA LEU A 109 11.50 -5.26 -1.58
C LEU A 109 11.83 -5.03 -0.09
N ARG A 110 12.72 -5.85 0.48
CA ARG A 110 13.15 -5.73 1.88
C ARG A 110 13.83 -4.39 2.15
N ARG A 111 14.74 -3.97 1.27
CA ARG A 111 15.41 -2.66 1.38
C ARG A 111 14.43 -1.50 1.26
N LEU A 112 13.48 -1.58 0.33
CA LEU A 112 12.44 -0.58 0.17
C LEU A 112 11.49 -0.51 1.37
N HIS A 113 11.23 -1.62 2.05
CA HIS A 113 10.31 -1.65 3.20
C HIS A 113 11.00 -1.33 4.53
N SER A 114 12.29 -1.63 4.70
CA SER A 114 13.06 -1.26 5.89
C SER A 114 13.13 0.26 5.99
N LYS A 115 12.62 0.80 7.09
CA LYS A 115 12.65 2.25 7.37
C LYS A 115 14.07 2.82 7.47
N PHE A 116 15.09 1.97 7.64
CA PHE A 116 16.50 2.35 7.61
C PHE A 116 17.11 2.19 6.21
N ASP A 117 17.07 0.98 5.63
CA ASP A 117 17.71 0.74 4.33
C ASP A 117 17.09 1.57 3.20
N PHE A 118 15.80 1.90 3.32
CA PHE A 118 15.11 2.79 2.38
C PHE A 118 15.72 4.20 2.41
N ALA A 119 16.02 4.74 3.59
CA ALA A 119 16.62 6.06 3.71
C ALA A 119 18.01 6.09 3.06
N GLU A 120 18.83 5.06 3.28
CA GLU A 120 20.14 4.92 2.61
C GLU A 120 20.01 4.81 1.08
N LEU A 121 19.06 3.98 0.61
CA LEU A 121 18.78 3.78 -0.81
C LEU A 121 18.28 5.06 -1.49
N ALA A 122 17.37 5.80 -0.86
CA ALA A 122 16.90 7.07 -1.37
C ALA A 122 18.01 8.12 -1.37
N ARG A 123 18.86 8.16 -0.33
CA ARG A 123 20.02 9.06 -0.27
C ARG A 123 21.01 8.80 -1.40
N SER A 124 21.27 7.54 -1.76
CA SER A 124 22.14 7.22 -2.90
C SER A 124 21.56 7.67 -4.25
N GLY A 125 20.25 7.88 -4.33
CA GLY A 125 19.56 8.50 -5.47
C GLY A 125 19.51 10.03 -5.43
N GLY A 126 20.25 10.68 -4.50
CA GLY A 126 20.25 12.13 -4.34
C GLY A 126 18.94 12.69 -3.80
N VAL A 127 18.16 11.88 -3.06
CA VAL A 127 16.94 12.31 -2.38
C VAL A 127 17.27 12.76 -0.97
N LEU A 128 16.70 13.89 -0.56
CA LEU A 128 16.77 14.35 0.83
C LEU A 128 15.91 13.45 1.71
N VAL A 129 16.51 12.86 2.73
CA VAL A 129 15.86 11.95 3.68
C VAL A 129 16.16 12.41 5.11
N PRO A 130 15.31 12.07 6.09
CA PRO A 130 15.64 12.34 7.48
C PRO A 130 16.84 11.50 7.92
N ASP A 131 17.67 12.07 8.80
CA ASP A 131 18.68 11.30 9.50
C ASP A 131 17.99 10.18 10.29
N THR A 132 18.50 8.97 10.16
CA THR A 132 17.82 7.74 10.58
C THR A 132 18.87 6.78 11.16
N TRP A 133 18.61 6.27 12.37
CA TRP A 133 19.48 5.36 13.11
C TRP A 133 18.74 4.06 13.40
N VAL A 134 19.44 2.93 13.26
CA VAL A 134 18.96 1.63 13.75
C VAL A 134 19.18 1.57 15.25
N VAL A 135 18.20 1.01 15.95
CA VAL A 135 18.24 0.78 17.39
C VAL A 135 17.87 -0.69 17.64
N SER A 136 18.85 -1.49 18.02
CA SER A 136 18.75 -2.92 18.30
C SER A 136 18.81 -3.24 19.80
N SER A 137 19.11 -2.25 20.64
CA SER A 137 19.11 -2.39 22.11
C SER A 137 18.61 -1.12 22.82
N PRO A 138 18.15 -1.22 24.08
CA PRO A 138 17.84 -0.03 24.90
C PRO A 138 19.05 0.91 25.09
N GLU A 139 20.26 0.37 25.14
CA GLU A 139 21.50 1.14 25.27
C GLU A 139 21.71 2.02 24.03
N GLU A 140 21.60 1.45 22.84
CA GLU A 140 21.70 2.19 21.56
C GLU A 140 20.64 3.30 21.47
N LEU A 141 19.46 3.10 22.04
CA LEU A 141 18.42 4.13 22.07
C LEU A 141 18.87 5.38 22.84
N THR A 142 19.68 5.20 23.88
CA THR A 142 20.24 6.33 24.66
C THR A 142 21.40 7.03 23.98
N GLU A 143 22.03 6.38 22.99
CA GLU A 143 23.15 6.92 22.21
C GLU A 143 22.71 7.68 20.96
N VAL A 144 21.43 7.61 20.59
CA VAL A 144 20.87 8.33 19.44
C VAL A 144 21.08 9.85 19.63
N PRO A 145 21.70 10.55 18.66
CA PRO A 145 22.01 11.98 18.78
C PRO A 145 20.79 12.86 18.42
N LEU A 146 19.63 12.56 19.01
CA LEU A 146 18.40 13.33 18.87
C LEU A 146 17.79 13.58 20.24
N SER A 147 17.29 14.80 20.47
CA SER A 147 16.42 15.02 21.61
C SER A 147 15.05 14.36 21.39
N ALA A 148 14.34 14.12 22.48
CA ALA A 148 13.00 13.54 22.44
C ALA A 148 12.02 14.35 21.56
N SER A 149 12.15 15.69 21.52
CA SER A 149 11.33 16.60 20.68
C SER A 149 11.67 16.57 19.19
N GLU A 150 12.81 15.97 18.82
CA GLU A 150 13.30 15.89 17.44
C GLU A 150 13.21 14.47 16.88
N MET A 151 12.62 13.54 17.64
CA MET A 151 12.70 12.11 17.34
C MET A 151 11.34 11.50 17.00
N VAL A 152 11.35 10.58 16.06
CA VAL A 152 10.27 9.63 15.77
C VAL A 152 10.83 8.23 15.98
N LEU A 153 10.15 7.43 16.81
CA LEU A 153 10.48 6.03 17.06
C LEU A 153 9.47 5.13 16.37
N LYS A 154 9.95 4.13 15.64
CA LYS A 154 9.12 3.16 14.93
C LYS A 154 9.86 1.82 14.79
N PRO A 155 9.16 0.67 14.83
CA PRO A 155 9.78 -0.60 14.43
C PRO A 155 10.22 -0.52 12.98
N GLU A 156 11.37 -1.11 12.66
CA GLU A 156 11.97 -1.07 11.32
C GLU A 156 11.01 -1.61 10.24
N PHE A 157 10.42 -2.77 10.51
CA PHE A 157 9.36 -3.38 9.72
C PHE A 157 8.05 -3.25 10.50
N SER A 158 7.10 -2.51 9.94
CA SER A 158 5.80 -2.28 10.54
C SER A 158 4.85 -1.72 9.50
N ARG A 159 3.54 -1.84 9.75
CA ARG A 159 2.47 -1.42 8.84
C ARG A 159 1.43 -0.59 9.58
N PHE A 160 0.68 0.22 8.83
CA PHE A 160 -0.42 1.05 9.33
C PHE A 160 -0.03 2.03 10.45
N SER A 161 1.27 2.31 10.60
CA SER A 161 1.82 3.20 11.63
C SER A 161 1.32 2.90 13.05
N THR A 162 1.01 1.65 13.39
CA THR A 162 0.36 1.31 14.68
C THR A 162 1.28 1.55 15.88
N GLU A 163 2.59 1.55 15.67
CA GLU A 163 3.61 1.64 16.73
C GLU A 163 4.56 2.83 16.55
N THR A 164 4.22 3.77 15.67
CA THR A 164 5.00 4.99 15.47
C THR A 164 4.72 5.98 16.60
N ILE A 165 5.78 6.38 17.30
CA ILE A 165 5.77 7.35 18.40
C ILE A 165 6.48 8.62 17.93
N ILE A 166 5.75 9.72 17.88
CA ILE A 166 6.25 11.01 17.38
C ILE A 166 6.54 11.91 18.57
N ARG A 167 7.75 12.47 18.62
CA ARG A 167 8.22 13.34 19.71
C ARG A 167 7.97 12.70 21.09
N PRO A 168 8.52 11.49 21.33
CA PRO A 168 8.14 10.66 22.47
C PRO A 168 8.44 11.34 23.79
N ASN A 169 7.58 11.16 24.80
CA ASN A 169 7.92 11.51 26.17
C ASN A 169 8.73 10.39 26.86
N SER A 170 9.30 10.67 28.04
CA SER A 170 10.14 9.70 28.76
C SER A 170 9.44 8.36 29.08
N GLY A 171 8.12 8.38 29.32
CA GLY A 171 7.34 7.18 29.57
C GLY A 171 7.14 6.33 28.32
N GLU A 172 6.99 6.97 27.16
CA GLU A 172 6.90 6.28 25.87
C GLU A 172 8.23 5.65 25.47
N ILE A 173 9.34 6.38 25.66
CA ILE A 173 10.70 5.86 25.42
C ILE A 173 10.93 4.60 26.27
N ARG A 174 10.56 4.61 27.56
CA ARG A 174 10.69 3.43 28.45
C ARG A 174 9.87 2.21 28.02
N ARG A 175 8.84 2.38 27.18
CA ARG A 175 8.02 1.28 26.66
C ARG A 175 8.58 0.69 25.36
N VAL A 176 9.54 1.36 24.75
CA VAL A 176 10.26 0.86 23.59
C VAL A 176 11.30 -0.14 24.08
N VAL A 177 11.18 -1.38 23.63
CA VAL A 177 12.09 -2.47 23.99
C VAL A 177 12.71 -3.01 22.69
N PRO A 178 13.78 -2.38 22.18
CA PRO A 178 14.48 -2.85 20.99
C PRO A 178 15.20 -4.17 21.25
N SER A 179 15.32 -4.98 20.20
CA SER A 179 16.11 -6.22 20.21
C SER A 179 16.58 -6.56 18.80
N GLU A 180 17.56 -7.45 18.66
CA GLU A 180 17.97 -8.00 17.36
C GLU A 180 16.80 -8.61 16.58
N ALA A 181 15.88 -9.29 17.28
CA ALA A 181 14.70 -9.90 16.66
C ALA A 181 13.62 -8.87 16.28
N ARG A 182 13.68 -7.67 16.84
CA ARG A 182 12.71 -6.59 16.61
C ARG A 182 13.41 -5.24 16.73
N ARG A 183 14.11 -4.89 15.67
CA ARG A 183 14.84 -3.62 15.57
C ARG A 183 13.88 -2.45 15.47
N TRP A 184 14.28 -1.35 16.05
CA TRP A 184 13.64 -0.06 15.95
C TRP A 184 14.46 0.88 15.10
N VAL A 185 13.82 1.94 14.66
CA VAL A 185 14.42 3.06 13.96
C VAL A 185 14.10 4.32 14.73
N ALA A 186 15.15 5.07 15.08
CA ALA A 186 15.04 6.45 15.52
C ALA A 186 15.28 7.34 14.31
N GLN A 187 14.31 8.19 13.98
CA GLN A 187 14.34 9.04 12.79
C GLN A 187 14.15 10.49 13.21
N ARG A 188 14.89 11.42 12.59
CA ARG A 188 14.68 12.85 12.81
C ARG A 188 13.27 13.24 12.38
N PHE A 189 12.55 13.91 13.27
CA PHE A 189 11.26 14.50 13.01
C PHE A 189 11.37 15.58 11.93
N ILE A 190 10.51 15.51 10.92
CA ILE A 190 10.41 16.52 9.86
C ILE A 190 9.10 17.28 10.06
N GLU A 191 9.22 18.61 10.15
CA GLU A 191 8.05 19.48 10.20
C GLU A 191 7.49 19.73 8.80
N GLY A 192 6.17 19.67 8.67
CA GLY A 192 5.49 19.92 7.41
C GLY A 192 4.14 19.24 7.30
N ILE A 193 3.68 19.07 6.07
CA ILE A 193 2.39 18.48 5.73
C ILE A 193 2.60 17.07 5.18
N GLU A 194 1.91 16.10 5.76
CA GLU A 194 1.90 14.73 5.26
C GLU A 194 1.25 14.63 3.87
N VAL A 195 1.94 13.97 2.95
CA VAL A 195 1.49 13.63 1.60
C VAL A 195 1.90 12.20 1.30
N CYS A 196 0.99 11.44 0.70
CA CYS A 196 1.29 10.11 0.19
C CYS A 196 1.47 10.16 -1.33
N SER A 197 2.22 9.21 -1.87
CA SER A 197 2.28 8.97 -3.31
C SER A 197 2.15 7.50 -3.65
N TRP A 198 1.66 7.23 -4.85
CA TRP A 198 1.69 5.92 -5.48
C TRP A 198 2.20 6.08 -6.91
N ALA A 199 3.05 5.16 -7.33
CA ALA A 199 3.51 5.04 -8.70
C ALA A 199 3.45 3.57 -9.16
N ALA A 200 3.11 3.39 -10.43
CA ALA A 200 3.52 2.20 -11.17
C ALA A 200 4.87 2.51 -11.84
N VAL A 201 5.86 1.67 -11.58
CA VAL A 201 7.21 1.80 -12.12
C VAL A 201 7.52 0.62 -13.02
N ARG A 202 8.18 0.90 -14.14
CA ARG A 202 8.73 -0.09 -15.06
C ARG A 202 10.16 0.26 -15.39
N ASP A 203 11.09 -0.65 -15.12
CA ASP A 203 12.50 -0.54 -15.50
C ASP A 203 13.06 0.85 -15.12
N GLY A 204 12.84 1.21 -13.85
CA GLY A 204 13.24 2.49 -13.27
C GLY A 204 12.43 3.73 -13.70
N THR A 205 11.42 3.57 -14.56
CA THR A 205 10.60 4.66 -15.11
C THR A 205 9.20 4.68 -14.52
N VAL A 206 8.77 5.83 -14.02
CA VAL A 206 7.39 6.03 -13.54
C VAL A 206 6.42 6.13 -14.72
N VAL A 207 5.51 5.17 -14.84
CA VAL A 207 4.54 5.08 -15.96
C VAL A 207 3.11 5.45 -15.56
N ALA A 208 2.79 5.45 -14.27
CA ALA A 208 1.56 6.03 -13.71
C ALA A 208 1.88 6.62 -12.34
N PHE A 209 1.25 7.75 -11.98
CA PHE A 209 1.61 8.47 -10.77
C PHE A 209 0.43 9.21 -10.16
N THR A 210 0.31 9.14 -8.83
CA THR A 210 -0.57 9.99 -8.04
C THR A 210 0.13 10.46 -6.76
N ALA A 211 -0.02 11.74 -6.45
CA ALA A 211 0.23 12.28 -5.11
C ALA A 211 -1.11 12.65 -4.49
N TYR A 212 -1.28 12.41 -3.18
CA TYR A 212 -2.57 12.58 -2.54
C TYR A 212 -2.46 12.91 -1.06
N ARG A 213 -3.53 13.53 -0.54
CA ARG A 213 -3.72 13.79 0.88
C ARG A 213 -4.90 13.01 1.43
N PRO A 214 -4.80 12.49 2.66
CA PRO A 214 -5.96 12.00 3.40
C PRO A 214 -6.89 13.17 3.71
N ILE A 215 -8.19 13.01 3.43
CA ILE A 215 -9.21 14.02 3.76
C ILE A 215 -10.02 13.60 4.98
N TRP A 216 -10.35 12.32 5.05
CA TRP A 216 -11.07 11.73 6.17
C TRP A 216 -10.28 10.54 6.69
N ARG A 217 -10.22 10.40 8.03
CA ARG A 217 -9.48 9.35 8.71
C ARG A 217 -10.33 8.72 9.81
N HIS A 218 -10.12 7.43 10.05
CA HIS A 218 -10.54 6.74 11.27
C HIS A 218 -9.29 6.27 12.00
N GLY A 219 -8.97 6.90 13.13
CA GLY A 219 -7.64 6.80 13.74
C GLY A 219 -6.55 7.25 12.77
N ARG A 220 -5.54 6.40 12.54
CA ARG A 220 -4.46 6.65 11.56
C ARG A 220 -4.77 6.13 10.15
N ALA A 221 -5.89 5.42 9.94
CA ALA A 221 -6.26 4.91 8.62
C ALA A 221 -7.03 5.97 7.83
N ALA A 222 -6.62 6.24 6.60
CA ALA A 222 -7.35 7.14 5.69
C ALA A 222 -8.50 6.39 5.00
N ILE A 223 -9.66 7.05 4.95
CA ILE A 223 -10.91 6.50 4.36
C ILE A 223 -11.36 7.31 3.14
N ALA A 224 -10.85 8.54 2.99
CA ALA A 224 -11.03 9.39 1.82
C ALA A 224 -9.73 10.10 1.47
N PHE A 225 -9.47 10.27 0.17
CA PHE A 225 -8.20 10.72 -0.37
C PHE A 225 -8.46 11.71 -1.52
N ALA A 226 -7.71 12.80 -1.57
CA ALA A 226 -7.77 13.76 -2.66
C ALA A 226 -6.43 13.87 -3.38
N ALA A 227 -6.46 13.84 -4.72
CA ALA A 227 -5.30 14.09 -5.56
C ALA A 227 -4.78 15.51 -5.35
N VAL A 228 -3.46 15.65 -5.24
CA VAL A 228 -2.74 16.93 -5.17
C VAL A 228 -1.62 16.93 -6.20
N HIS A 229 -1.29 18.10 -6.76
CA HIS A 229 -0.20 18.22 -7.73
C HIS A 229 1.01 18.85 -7.07
N LEU A 230 2.02 18.04 -6.77
CA LEU A 230 3.24 18.47 -6.11
C LEU A 230 4.45 17.97 -6.88
N HIS A 231 5.14 18.90 -7.56
CA HIS A 231 6.29 18.58 -8.40
C HIS A 231 7.42 17.92 -7.60
N SER A 232 7.67 18.39 -6.37
CA SER A 232 8.70 17.81 -5.49
C SER A 232 8.42 16.36 -5.13
N VAL A 233 7.16 15.97 -4.91
CA VAL A 233 6.78 14.58 -4.63
C VAL A 233 6.98 13.70 -5.86
N ALA A 234 6.58 14.18 -7.05
CA ALA A 234 6.79 13.44 -8.29
C ALA A 234 8.28 13.24 -8.61
N GLU A 235 9.10 14.26 -8.36
CA GLU A 235 10.55 14.20 -8.57
C GLU A 235 11.22 13.18 -7.63
N VAL A 236 10.86 13.17 -6.34
CA VAL A 236 11.33 12.17 -5.38
C VAL A 236 10.99 10.75 -5.84
N SER A 237 9.74 10.51 -6.26
CA SER A 237 9.33 9.19 -6.76
C SER A 237 10.09 8.77 -8.02
N ARG A 238 10.38 9.69 -8.95
CA ARG A 238 11.19 9.40 -10.15
C ARG A 238 12.64 9.07 -9.81
N ARG A 239 13.26 9.80 -8.87
CA ARG A 239 14.64 9.51 -8.44
C ARG A 239 14.76 8.14 -7.77
N ILE A 240 13.80 7.80 -6.91
CA ILE A 240 13.77 6.48 -6.26
C ILE A 240 13.52 5.38 -7.29
N ALA A 241 12.60 5.59 -8.23
CA ALA A 241 12.41 4.66 -9.35
C ALA A 241 13.72 4.45 -10.14
N ALA A 242 14.39 5.54 -10.55
CA ALA A 242 15.60 5.46 -11.35
C ALA A 242 16.78 4.80 -10.63
N VAL A 243 17.02 5.11 -9.35
CA VAL A 243 18.16 4.53 -8.60
C VAL A 243 17.95 3.05 -8.27
N THR A 244 16.70 2.60 -8.24
CA THR A 244 16.37 1.20 -7.93
C THR A 244 16.23 0.33 -9.16
N ASP A 245 16.05 0.93 -10.33
CA ASP A 245 15.74 0.24 -11.60
C ASP A 245 14.58 -0.76 -11.45
N MET A 246 13.64 -0.45 -10.55
CA MET A 246 12.59 -1.41 -10.17
C MET A 246 11.47 -1.47 -11.22
N THR A 247 10.83 -2.63 -11.30
CA THR A 247 9.48 -2.79 -11.87
C THR A 247 8.53 -3.17 -10.74
N GLY A 248 7.40 -2.48 -10.60
CA GLY A 248 6.42 -2.74 -9.55
C GLY A 248 5.73 -1.49 -9.01
N HIS A 249 5.06 -1.66 -7.87
CA HIS A 249 4.45 -0.55 -7.15
C HIS A 249 5.46 0.16 -6.25
N LEU A 250 5.56 1.48 -6.38
CA LEU A 250 6.33 2.35 -5.49
C LEU A 250 5.36 3.30 -4.79
N SER A 251 5.09 3.08 -3.51
CA SER A 251 4.30 4.03 -2.70
C SER A 251 5.16 4.62 -1.60
N LEU A 252 5.05 5.93 -1.41
CA LEU A 252 5.85 6.66 -0.42
C LEU A 252 4.94 7.45 0.51
N ASP A 253 5.29 7.48 1.78
CA ASP A 253 4.80 8.47 2.73
C ASP A 253 5.85 9.56 2.86
N LEU A 254 5.45 10.82 2.65
CA LEU A 254 6.34 11.98 2.63
C LEU A 254 5.83 13.10 3.53
N ILE A 255 6.76 13.92 4.00
CA ILE A 255 6.46 15.23 4.58
C ILE A 255 6.90 16.31 3.59
N VAL A 256 5.99 17.19 3.24
CA VAL A 256 6.31 18.41 2.47
C VAL A 256 6.59 19.52 3.46
N THR A 257 7.85 19.98 3.50
CA THR A 257 8.31 21.02 4.42
C THR A 257 7.69 22.38 4.07
N PRO A 258 7.72 23.37 4.98
CA PRO A 258 7.27 24.73 4.69
C PRO A 258 7.95 25.36 3.46
N GLU A 259 9.19 24.95 3.16
CA GLU A 259 9.98 25.39 2.00
C GLU A 259 9.59 24.65 0.70
N GLY A 260 8.66 23.70 0.76
CA GLY A 260 8.14 22.95 -0.40
C GLY A 260 8.94 21.70 -0.77
N SER A 261 9.99 21.36 -0.01
CA SER A 261 10.77 20.14 -0.21
C SER A 261 9.97 18.91 0.22
N ALA A 262 9.96 17.86 -0.61
CA ALA A 262 9.33 16.58 -0.26
C ALA A 262 10.37 15.64 0.34
N ILE A 263 10.15 15.22 1.58
CA ILE A 263 11.05 14.34 2.32
C ILE A 263 10.34 13.00 2.54
N PRO A 264 10.72 11.92 1.84
CA PRO A 264 10.12 10.61 2.07
C PRO A 264 10.60 10.05 3.41
N ILE A 265 9.65 9.58 4.21
CA ILE A 265 9.89 9.05 5.56
C ILE A 265 9.71 7.53 5.64
N GLU A 266 9.01 6.95 4.67
CA GLU A 266 8.70 5.52 4.56
C GLU A 266 8.34 5.15 3.11
N CYS A 267 8.63 3.90 2.75
CA CYS A 267 8.21 3.30 1.49
C CYS A 267 7.39 2.03 1.75
N ASN A 268 6.27 1.94 1.04
CA ASN A 268 5.38 0.79 0.97
C ASN A 268 5.48 0.25 -0.46
N PRO A 269 6.34 -0.76 -0.76
CA PRO A 269 6.58 -1.25 -2.11
C PRO A 269 5.45 -2.16 -2.63
N ARG A 270 4.23 -1.66 -2.52
CA ARG A 270 2.96 -2.31 -2.87
C ARG A 270 1.95 -1.25 -3.27
N ALA A 271 0.80 -1.70 -3.77
CA ALA A 271 -0.27 -0.77 -4.10
C ALA A 271 -0.85 -0.11 -2.83
N THR A 272 -1.31 1.13 -2.99
CA THR A 272 -1.91 1.95 -1.93
C THR A 272 -3.12 2.72 -2.48
N SER A 273 -3.80 3.50 -1.64
CA SER A 273 -5.01 4.23 -2.01
C SER A 273 -4.82 5.24 -3.14
N GLY A 274 -3.58 5.60 -3.50
CA GLY A 274 -3.28 6.41 -4.67
C GLY A 274 -3.79 5.79 -5.98
N VAL A 275 -3.93 4.46 -6.08
CA VAL A 275 -4.52 3.77 -7.25
C VAL A 275 -5.96 4.21 -7.48
N HIS A 276 -6.74 4.41 -6.41
CA HIS A 276 -8.15 4.79 -6.52
C HIS A 276 -8.34 6.10 -7.26
N LEU A 277 -7.36 7.01 -7.19
CA LEU A 277 -7.40 8.31 -7.84
C LEU A 277 -7.13 8.22 -9.34
N MET A 278 -6.51 7.14 -9.82
CA MET A 278 -6.49 6.79 -11.25
C MET A 278 -7.88 6.38 -11.75
N ASP A 279 -8.85 6.19 -10.84
CA ASP A 279 -10.26 6.03 -11.16
C ASP A 279 -10.57 4.85 -12.09
N ALA A 280 -9.85 3.74 -11.92
CA ALA A 280 -9.94 2.56 -12.79
C ALA A 280 -9.81 2.89 -14.29
N ASP A 281 -9.08 3.95 -14.63
CA ASP A 281 -8.83 4.37 -16.00
C ASP A 281 -8.06 3.26 -16.75
N PRO A 282 -8.51 2.78 -17.92
CA PRO A 282 -7.84 1.74 -18.69
C PRO A 282 -6.41 2.12 -19.13
N THR A 283 -6.10 3.41 -19.23
CA THR A 283 -4.74 3.88 -19.56
C THR A 283 -3.72 3.55 -18.46
N MET A 284 -4.17 3.43 -17.21
CA MET A 284 -3.33 2.93 -16.11
C MET A 284 -2.94 1.46 -16.31
N ALA A 285 -3.90 0.61 -16.67
CA ALA A 285 -3.64 -0.80 -16.97
C ALA A 285 -2.67 -0.95 -18.16
N ALA A 286 -2.91 -0.18 -19.24
CA ALA A 286 -2.02 -0.14 -20.40
C ALA A 286 -0.59 0.26 -20.00
N ALA A 287 -0.43 1.34 -19.23
CA ALA A 287 0.88 1.79 -18.75
C ALA A 287 1.61 0.73 -17.91
N ILE A 288 0.92 0.04 -17.00
CA ILE A 288 1.50 -1.04 -16.19
C ILE A 288 2.07 -2.16 -17.07
N VAL A 289 1.39 -2.52 -18.17
CA VAL A 289 1.87 -3.56 -19.09
C VAL A 289 2.82 -3.04 -20.17
N GLY A 290 3.24 -1.77 -20.09
CA GLY A 290 4.28 -1.18 -20.93
C GLY A 290 3.73 -0.46 -22.17
N GLU A 291 2.43 -0.17 -22.17
CA GLU A 291 1.72 0.47 -23.27
C GLU A 291 1.45 1.95 -22.92
N GLY A 292 2.51 2.75 -22.95
CA GLY A 292 2.46 4.20 -22.76
C GLY A 292 2.62 4.66 -21.31
N ILE A 293 2.24 5.93 -21.06
CA ILE A 293 2.26 6.57 -19.75
C ILE A 293 0.83 7.02 -19.44
N ALA A 294 0.33 6.67 -18.25
CA ALA A 294 -0.99 7.06 -17.82
C ALA A 294 -1.05 8.57 -17.50
N PRO A 295 -2.13 9.27 -17.85
CA PRO A 295 -2.31 10.67 -17.50
C PRO A 295 -2.39 10.84 -15.98
N ILE A 296 -1.82 11.94 -15.48
CA ILE A 296 -1.93 12.31 -14.07
C ILE A 296 -3.41 12.66 -13.78
N PRO A 297 -4.02 12.13 -12.70
CA PRO A 297 -5.39 12.48 -12.35
C PRO A 297 -5.56 13.99 -12.10
N PRO A 298 -6.73 14.57 -12.41
CA PRO A 298 -7.02 15.97 -12.09
C PRO A 298 -6.83 16.28 -10.62
N GLU A 299 -6.24 17.44 -10.33
CA GLU A 299 -6.09 17.93 -8.96
C GLU A 299 -7.47 18.06 -8.27
N GLY A 300 -7.52 17.70 -6.99
CA GLY A 300 -8.75 17.72 -6.21
C GLY A 300 -9.71 16.57 -6.49
N ARG A 301 -9.39 15.64 -7.40
CA ARG A 301 -10.15 14.39 -7.55
C ARG A 301 -10.22 13.69 -6.21
N LEU A 302 -11.44 13.43 -5.75
CA LEU A 302 -11.72 12.87 -4.42
C LEU A 302 -12.31 11.47 -4.57
N ARG A 303 -11.72 10.50 -3.87
CA ARG A 303 -12.20 9.12 -3.80
C ARG A 303 -12.25 8.66 -2.35
N TYR A 304 -13.19 7.79 -2.02
CA TYR A 304 -13.36 7.26 -0.67
C TYR A 304 -13.82 5.81 -0.69
N LEU A 305 -13.57 5.11 0.42
CA LEU A 305 -14.09 3.77 0.68
C LEU A 305 -15.52 3.91 1.23
N GLY A 306 -16.54 3.76 0.41
CA GLY A 306 -17.94 4.09 0.74
C GLY A 306 -18.44 3.52 2.08
N PRO A 307 -18.37 2.20 2.30
CA PRO A 307 -18.70 1.60 3.60
C PRO A 307 -17.94 2.23 4.77
N ALA A 308 -16.62 2.41 4.66
CA ALA A 308 -15.82 3.00 5.74
C ALA A 308 -16.16 4.48 5.95
N MET A 309 -16.37 5.24 4.88
CA MET A 309 -16.80 6.64 4.91
C MET A 309 -18.10 6.80 5.71
N ILE A 310 -19.08 5.93 5.47
CA ILE A 310 -20.40 5.99 6.12
C ILE A 310 -20.35 5.46 7.56
N PHE A 311 -19.66 4.35 7.83
CA PHE A 311 -19.71 3.73 9.15
C PHE A 311 -18.65 4.24 10.13
N LEU A 312 -17.51 4.73 9.62
CA LEU A 312 -16.35 5.11 10.44
C LEU A 312 -15.95 6.58 10.30
N GLY A 313 -16.43 7.27 9.25
CA GLY A 313 -16.04 8.64 8.91
C GLY A 313 -17.01 9.73 9.32
N ILE A 314 -18.21 9.40 9.78
CA ILE A 314 -19.23 10.39 10.15
C ILE A 314 -18.74 11.19 11.37
N PRO A 315 -18.60 12.53 11.25
CA PRO A 315 -18.18 13.38 12.35
C PRO A 315 -19.28 13.54 13.40
N SER A 316 -18.91 14.01 14.59
CA SER A 316 -19.86 14.30 15.67
C SER A 316 -20.93 15.31 15.21
N PRO A 317 -22.23 15.05 15.46
CA PRO A 317 -23.31 15.96 15.09
C PRO A 317 -23.21 17.31 15.81
N PHE A 318 -22.45 17.38 16.90
CA PHE A 318 -22.20 18.61 17.66
C PHE A 318 -21.16 19.54 17.01
N VAL A 319 -20.59 19.17 15.85
CA VAL A 319 -19.65 20.00 15.09
C VAL A 319 -20.19 20.28 13.67
N PRO A 320 -21.14 21.22 13.51
CA PRO A 320 -21.86 21.42 12.24
C PRO A 320 -20.96 21.73 11.03
N ALA A 321 -19.81 22.39 11.26
CA ALA A 321 -18.85 22.68 10.20
C ALA A 321 -18.22 21.41 9.61
N GLN A 322 -17.85 20.44 10.45
CA GLN A 322 -17.30 19.16 10.01
C GLN A 322 -18.37 18.33 9.30
N MET A 323 -19.61 18.33 9.82
CA MET A 323 -20.73 17.65 9.15
C MET A 323 -21.01 18.21 7.75
N ARG A 324 -20.98 19.54 7.59
CA ARG A 324 -21.12 20.19 6.27
C ARG A 324 -19.98 19.80 5.33
N ALA A 325 -18.74 19.79 5.81
CA ALA A 325 -17.59 19.34 5.02
C ALA A 325 -17.73 17.87 4.60
N PHE A 326 -18.15 16.99 5.52
CA PHE A 326 -18.37 15.57 5.27
C PHE A 326 -19.43 15.35 4.18
N LEU A 327 -20.59 16.00 4.29
CA LEU A 327 -21.67 15.87 3.29
C LEU A 327 -21.25 16.44 1.93
N ARG A 328 -20.49 17.54 1.90
CA ARG A 328 -19.92 18.09 0.67
C ARG A 328 -18.97 17.10 0.02
N ASP A 329 -18.06 16.51 0.79
CA ASP A 329 -17.04 15.59 0.30
C ASP A 329 -17.64 14.25 -0.13
N LEU A 330 -18.67 13.76 0.57
CA LEU A 330 -19.46 12.59 0.18
C LEU A 330 -20.19 12.80 -1.15
N ARG A 331 -20.69 14.02 -1.41
CA ARG A 331 -21.36 14.35 -2.68
C ARG A 331 -20.39 14.59 -3.84
N ARG A 332 -19.23 15.19 -3.55
CA ARG A 332 -18.22 15.54 -4.57
C ARG A 332 -17.30 14.38 -4.92
N GLY A 333 -17.03 13.51 -3.95
CA GLY A 333 -16.17 12.34 -4.12
C GLY A 333 -16.90 11.18 -4.80
N GLY A 334 -16.13 10.16 -5.18
CA GLY A 334 -16.66 8.90 -5.68
C GLY A 334 -16.32 7.75 -4.75
N ASP A 335 -17.27 6.83 -4.55
CA ASP A 335 -16.98 5.55 -3.93
C ASP A 335 -16.13 4.68 -4.87
N VAL A 336 -15.03 4.15 -4.34
CA VAL A 336 -14.14 3.23 -5.07
C VAL A 336 -14.71 1.82 -5.11
N ILE A 337 -15.51 1.44 -4.12
CA ILE A 337 -16.06 0.08 -4.02
C ILE A 337 -17.29 -0.02 -4.92
N GLY A 338 -18.32 0.81 -4.71
CA GLY A 338 -19.51 0.85 -5.55
C GLY A 338 -19.42 1.90 -6.66
N ARG A 339 -19.29 1.47 -7.91
CA ARG A 339 -19.27 2.37 -9.07
C ARG A 339 -20.60 2.35 -9.83
N SER A 340 -20.83 3.35 -10.67
CA SER A 340 -22.01 3.36 -11.54
C SER A 340 -22.02 2.11 -12.43
N GLY A 341 -23.13 1.37 -12.47
CA GLY A 341 -23.23 0.09 -13.16
C GLY A 341 -22.65 -1.12 -12.40
N ASP A 342 -21.90 -0.91 -11.31
CA ASP A 342 -21.23 -1.97 -10.54
C ASP A 342 -21.24 -1.66 -9.03
N ARG A 343 -22.43 -1.72 -8.41
CA ARG A 343 -22.66 -1.39 -6.99
C ARG A 343 -22.66 -2.58 -6.04
N LEU A 344 -22.76 -3.81 -6.54
CA LEU A 344 -22.76 -5.01 -5.70
C LEU A 344 -21.48 -5.22 -4.88
N PRO A 345 -20.28 -4.78 -5.32
CA PRO A 345 -19.07 -4.86 -4.50
C PRO A 345 -19.20 -4.18 -3.13
N VAL A 346 -20.12 -3.22 -2.95
CA VAL A 346 -20.39 -2.60 -1.65
C VAL A 346 -20.91 -3.63 -0.64
N LEU A 347 -21.84 -4.49 -1.06
CA LEU A 347 -22.37 -5.57 -0.22
C LEU A 347 -21.28 -6.60 0.09
N GLY A 348 -20.46 -6.92 -0.90
CA GLY A 348 -19.30 -7.78 -0.71
C GLY A 348 -18.30 -7.21 0.29
N ALA A 349 -17.99 -5.92 0.20
CA ALA A 349 -17.09 -5.24 1.14
C ALA A 349 -17.63 -5.21 2.58
N LEU A 350 -18.96 -5.10 2.76
CA LEU A 350 -19.58 -5.25 4.08
C LEU A 350 -19.44 -6.67 4.61
N ALA A 351 -19.63 -7.70 3.76
CA ALA A 351 -19.42 -9.08 4.16
C ALA A 351 -17.95 -9.36 4.53
N ASP A 352 -17.00 -8.79 3.77
CA ASP A 352 -15.57 -8.84 4.11
C ASP A 352 -15.29 -8.17 5.46
N ALA A 353 -15.83 -6.96 5.70
CA ALA A 353 -15.66 -6.24 6.95
C ALA A 353 -16.20 -7.02 8.15
N VAL A 354 -17.40 -7.60 8.06
CA VAL A 354 -18.00 -8.45 9.12
C VAL A 354 -17.12 -9.67 9.39
N ARG A 355 -16.64 -10.33 8.33
CA ARG A 355 -15.76 -11.50 8.47
C ARG A 355 -14.45 -11.14 9.18
N PHE A 356 -13.79 -10.07 8.75
CA PHE A 356 -12.53 -9.61 9.37
C PHE A 356 -12.73 -9.14 10.82
N ALA A 357 -13.85 -8.47 11.12
CA ALA A 357 -14.20 -8.09 12.49
C ALA A 357 -14.44 -9.31 13.39
N ALA A 358 -15.15 -10.33 12.90
CA ALA A 358 -15.39 -11.57 13.64
C ALA A 358 -14.09 -12.30 13.99
N MET A 359 -13.14 -12.38 13.05
CA MET A 359 -11.80 -12.93 13.31
C MET A 359 -11.01 -12.06 14.30
N GLY A 360 -11.11 -10.73 14.21
CA GLY A 360 -10.49 -9.77 15.14
C GLY A 360 -10.91 -9.94 16.60
N LEU A 361 -12.19 -10.28 16.85
CA LEU A 361 -12.71 -10.53 18.19
C LEU A 361 -12.15 -11.81 18.82
N VAL A 362 -11.78 -12.81 18.02
CA VAL A 362 -11.19 -14.06 18.49
C VAL A 362 -9.71 -13.86 18.86
N ASP A 363 -8.95 -13.11 18.05
CA ASP A 363 -7.49 -13.02 18.20
C ASP A 363 -6.99 -11.78 18.94
N ARG A 364 -7.89 -10.91 19.45
CA ARG A 364 -7.58 -9.62 20.10
C ARG A 364 -6.67 -8.68 19.26
N ARG A 365 -6.82 -8.72 17.92
CA ARG A 365 -6.07 -7.87 16.97
C ARG A 365 -6.97 -6.80 16.33
N SER A 366 -6.36 -5.72 15.83
CA SER A 366 -7.09 -4.66 15.12
C SER A 366 -7.67 -5.17 13.79
N MET A 367 -8.80 -4.59 13.34
CA MET A 367 -9.45 -4.99 12.07
C MET A 367 -8.50 -4.86 10.86
N ALA A 368 -7.68 -3.80 10.81
CA ALA A 368 -6.71 -3.59 9.74
C ALA A 368 -5.57 -4.61 9.75
N GLY A 369 -5.12 -5.07 10.93
CA GLY A 369 -4.14 -6.16 11.02
C GLY A 369 -4.73 -7.50 10.55
N GLN A 370 -6.02 -7.73 10.83
CA GLN A 370 -6.70 -8.96 10.42
C GLN A 370 -6.92 -9.09 8.91
N THR A 371 -7.02 -7.98 8.17
CA THR A 371 -7.14 -8.06 6.72
C THR A 371 -5.88 -8.58 6.05
N THR A 372 -4.74 -8.55 6.73
CA THR A 372 -3.44 -8.97 6.18
C THR A 372 -2.79 -10.13 6.94
N GLU A 373 -3.45 -10.69 7.96
CA GLU A 373 -2.84 -11.63 8.91
C GLU A 373 -2.11 -12.80 8.26
N ASP A 374 -2.72 -13.38 7.23
CA ASP A 374 -2.25 -14.57 6.53
C ASP A 374 -1.35 -14.26 5.33
N ILE A 375 -1.10 -12.98 5.05
CA ILE A 375 -0.30 -12.50 3.91
C ILE A 375 0.80 -11.52 4.29
N GLU A 376 0.82 -11.04 5.54
CA GLU A 376 1.78 -10.06 5.99
C GLU A 376 3.20 -10.57 6.11
N TRP A 377 4.15 -9.66 5.92
CA TRP A 377 5.57 -9.90 6.13
C TRP A 377 6.14 -8.79 7.02
N ASN A 378 6.79 -9.15 8.13
CA ASN A 378 7.31 -8.20 9.12
C ASN A 378 8.81 -8.38 9.40
N GLY A 379 9.60 -8.75 8.38
CA GLY A 379 11.04 -8.98 8.55
C GLY A 379 11.43 -10.46 8.70
N GLU A 380 10.46 -11.38 8.81
CA GLU A 380 10.77 -12.80 8.97
C GLU A 380 11.49 -13.42 7.75
N LYS A 381 12.20 -14.52 8.00
CA LYS A 381 12.71 -15.37 6.91
C LYS A 381 11.53 -15.99 6.16
N ILE A 382 11.64 -16.07 4.83
CA ILE A 382 10.65 -16.72 3.98
C ILE A 382 11.21 -18.09 3.60
N GLY A 383 10.55 -19.15 4.08
CA GLY A 383 10.93 -20.55 3.83
C GLY A 383 12.02 -21.05 4.75
#